data_AF-A0A521B4S8-F1
#
_entry.id   AF-A0A521B4S8-F1
#
_cell.length_a   1.000
_cell.length_b   1.000
_cell.length_c   1.000
_cell.angle_alpha   90.00
_cell.angle_beta   90.00
_cell.angle_gamma   90.00
#
_symmetry.space_group_name_H-M   'P 1'
#
loop_
_entity.id
_entity.type
_entity.pdbx_description
1 polymer ?
#
loop_
_entity_poly.entity_id
_entity_poly.type
_entity_poly.pdbx_seq_one_letter_code
_entity_poly.pdbx_strand_id
1 'polypeptide(L)'
;MKTRIITWLICLLLISTPARPAEKTAVLPILEIVKAVTKKVIKAIDLRIQKLQNKTIWLQNAQKQVENVLSKLKLDEISDWTQKQKELYKSYYQELAKVKSVIIYYQRIREITKKQTTLVQEYERAWNLLRQDFHFKEDEIRYMERVYNGILEESVKNMDQIFLILESFTTEMSDLKRLEIINKASDEIYSNYDDLKLFNQQNIMLSLQRAKTESEVNQTKQFYGIP
;
A
#
# COMPACT_ATOMS: atom_id res chain seq x y z
N MET A 1 -65.93 -82.48 15.76
CA MET A 1 -66.69 -83.32 14.80
C MET A 1 -67.06 -82.44 13.61
N LYS A 2 -66.63 -82.58 12.36
CA LYS A 2 -66.25 -83.76 11.55
C LYS A 2 -65.07 -83.51 10.59
N THR A 3 -64.49 -82.31 10.49
CA THR A 3 -63.43 -81.98 9.51
C THR A 3 -62.00 -82.08 10.06
N ARG A 4 -61.84 -82.27 11.37
CA ARG A 4 -60.55 -82.53 12.05
C ARG A 4 -60.17 -84.01 12.17
N ILE A 5 -61.02 -84.95 11.73
CA ILE A 5 -60.79 -86.40 11.94
C ILE A 5 -60.33 -87.10 10.64
N ILE A 6 -60.70 -86.58 9.46
CA ILE A 6 -60.36 -87.20 8.16
C ILE A 6 -58.97 -86.78 7.67
N THR A 7 -58.55 -85.53 7.94
CA THR A 7 -57.18 -85.07 7.67
C THR A 7 -56.15 -85.72 8.62
N TRP A 8 -56.57 -86.08 9.82
CA TRP A 8 -55.78 -86.85 10.79
C TRP A 8 -55.63 -88.34 10.42
N LEU A 9 -56.42 -88.86 9.47
CA LEU A 9 -56.36 -90.25 9.04
C LEU A 9 -55.56 -90.46 7.73
N ILE A 10 -55.32 -89.39 6.96
CA ILE A 10 -54.58 -89.45 5.68
C ILE A 10 -53.12 -88.99 5.83
N CYS A 11 -52.80 -88.08 6.77
CA CYS A 11 -51.41 -87.72 7.06
C CYS A 11 -50.69 -88.71 8.00
N LEU A 12 -51.43 -89.54 8.73
CA LEU A 12 -50.89 -90.57 9.63
C LEU A 12 -50.46 -91.85 8.89
N LEU A 13 -50.75 -91.94 7.58
CA LEU A 13 -50.40 -93.05 6.69
C LEU A 13 -49.11 -92.82 5.87
N LEU A 14 -48.43 -91.68 6.05
CA LEU A 14 -47.21 -91.31 5.34
C LEU A 14 -45.96 -91.18 6.22
N ILE A 15 -46.02 -91.55 7.52
CA ILE A 15 -44.92 -91.33 8.50
C ILE A 15 -44.29 -92.64 9.03
N SER A 16 -44.69 -93.82 8.54
CA SER A 16 -44.14 -95.10 9.02
C SER A 16 -43.54 -95.96 7.90
N THR A 17 -42.42 -95.52 7.33
CA THR A 17 -41.45 -96.43 6.70
C THR A 17 -40.08 -96.29 7.36
N PRO A 18 -39.48 -97.37 7.88
CA PRO A 18 -38.22 -97.31 8.61
C PRO A 18 -37.04 -96.99 7.68
N ALA A 19 -36.12 -96.19 8.19
CA ALA A 19 -34.84 -95.84 7.59
C ALA A 19 -34.03 -97.09 7.20
N ARG A 20 -33.63 -97.18 5.94
CA ARG A 20 -32.56 -98.09 5.48
C ARG A 20 -31.20 -97.40 5.62
N PRO A 21 -30.13 -98.12 6.01
CA PRO A 21 -28.82 -97.54 6.27
C PRO A 21 -28.15 -97.08 4.97
N ALA A 22 -27.23 -96.13 5.13
CA ALA A 22 -26.43 -95.52 4.07
C ALA A 22 -25.59 -96.54 3.30
N GLU A 23 -25.85 -96.69 2.00
CA GLU A 23 -24.86 -97.20 1.05
C GLU A 23 -24.00 -96.03 0.55
N LYS A 24 -22.75 -96.00 1.01
CA LYS A 24 -21.69 -95.20 0.38
C LYS A 24 -21.43 -95.81 -1.00
N THR A 25 -22.15 -95.36 -2.01
CA THR A 25 -21.78 -95.63 -3.40
C THR A 25 -20.44 -94.96 -3.67
N ALA A 26 -19.51 -95.74 -4.19
CA ALA A 26 -18.12 -95.37 -4.40
C ALA A 26 -17.98 -94.04 -5.15
N VAL A 27 -17.49 -93.01 -4.45
CA VAL A 27 -17.00 -91.79 -5.06
C VAL A 27 -15.76 -92.16 -5.87
N LEU A 28 -15.89 -92.10 -7.19
CA LEU A 28 -14.76 -92.24 -8.11
C LEU A 28 -13.65 -91.25 -7.68
N PRO A 29 -12.39 -91.70 -7.49
CA PRO A 29 -11.26 -90.83 -7.11
C PRO A 29 -11.04 -89.68 -8.10
N ILE A 30 -11.58 -89.77 -9.31
CA ILE A 30 -11.55 -88.73 -10.35
C ILE A 30 -12.32 -87.46 -9.95
N LEU A 31 -13.43 -87.57 -9.20
CA LEU A 31 -14.27 -86.41 -8.87
C LEU A 31 -13.62 -85.49 -7.82
N GLU A 32 -12.93 -86.06 -6.83
CA GLU A 32 -12.17 -85.29 -5.84
C GLU A 32 -10.93 -84.62 -6.45
N ILE A 33 -10.25 -85.32 -7.36
CA ILE A 33 -9.10 -84.78 -8.10
C ILE A 33 -9.54 -83.60 -8.99
N VAL A 34 -10.65 -83.72 -9.73
CA VAL A 34 -11.18 -82.62 -10.56
C VAL A 34 -11.59 -81.42 -9.71
N LYS A 35 -12.24 -81.63 -8.55
CA LYS A 35 -12.57 -80.53 -7.62
C LYS A 35 -11.31 -79.84 -7.07
N ALA A 36 -10.28 -80.59 -6.69
CA ALA A 36 -9.02 -80.05 -6.17
C ALA A 36 -8.24 -79.26 -7.24
N VAL A 37 -8.21 -79.75 -8.48
CA VAL A 37 -7.59 -79.06 -9.62
C VAL A 37 -8.33 -77.77 -9.94
N THR A 38 -9.67 -77.79 -10.03
CA THR A 38 -10.49 -76.59 -10.29
C THR A 38 -10.32 -75.54 -9.19
N LYS A 39 -10.27 -75.95 -7.91
CA LYS A 39 -10.01 -75.03 -6.78
C LYS A 39 -8.62 -74.38 -6.86
N LYS A 40 -7.60 -75.13 -7.28
CA LYS A 40 -6.22 -74.62 -7.46
C LYS A 40 -6.12 -73.64 -8.64
N VAL A 41 -6.84 -73.90 -9.73
CA VAL A 41 -6.92 -72.99 -10.90
C VAL A 41 -7.63 -71.68 -10.54
N ILE A 42 -8.79 -71.74 -9.88
CA ILE A 42 -9.53 -70.54 -9.43
C ILE A 42 -8.65 -69.69 -8.50
N LYS A 43 -7.97 -70.32 -7.52
CA LYS A 43 -7.07 -69.60 -6.60
C LYS A 43 -5.87 -68.97 -7.32
N ALA A 44 -5.33 -69.61 -8.37
CA ALA A 44 -4.23 -69.04 -9.15
C ALA A 44 -4.67 -67.87 -10.04
N ILE A 45 -5.88 -67.93 -10.59
CA ILE A 45 -6.51 -66.83 -11.35
C ILE A 45 -6.78 -65.65 -10.40
N ASP A 46 -7.42 -65.90 -9.26
CA ASP A 46 -7.67 -64.90 -8.22
C ASP A 46 -6.37 -64.24 -7.74
N LEU A 47 -5.33 -65.02 -7.45
CA LEU A 47 -4.02 -64.47 -7.07
C LEU A 47 -3.40 -63.60 -8.17
N ARG A 48 -3.55 -63.97 -9.45
CA ARG A 48 -3.10 -63.14 -10.58
C ARG A 48 -3.90 -61.84 -10.68
N ILE A 49 -5.22 -61.91 -10.51
CA ILE A 49 -6.11 -60.74 -10.48
C ILE A 49 -5.72 -59.81 -9.34
N GLN A 50 -5.49 -60.32 -8.13
CA GLN A 50 -5.03 -59.54 -6.99
C GLN A 50 -3.67 -58.90 -7.24
N LYS A 51 -2.71 -59.63 -7.84
CA LYS A 51 -1.41 -59.05 -8.21
C LYS A 51 -1.55 -57.92 -9.24
N LEU A 52 -2.45 -58.06 -10.21
CA LEU A 52 -2.72 -57.02 -11.19
C LEU A 52 -3.41 -55.81 -10.53
N GLN A 53 -4.42 -56.04 -9.69
CA GLN A 53 -5.08 -54.98 -8.92
C GLN A 53 -4.11 -54.22 -8.02
N ASN A 54 -3.23 -54.93 -7.29
CA ASN A 54 -2.20 -54.31 -6.46
C ASN A 54 -1.24 -53.44 -7.28
N LYS A 55 -0.83 -53.90 -8.47
CA LYS A 55 -0.02 -53.08 -9.39
C LYS A 55 -0.79 -51.85 -9.86
N THR A 56 -2.07 -51.97 -10.20
CA THR A 56 -2.92 -50.84 -10.62
C THR A 56 -3.10 -49.83 -9.49
N ILE A 57 -3.40 -50.28 -8.27
CA ILE A 57 -3.52 -49.42 -7.09
C ILE A 57 -2.19 -48.70 -6.82
N TRP A 58 -1.06 -49.41 -6.91
CA TRP A 58 0.26 -48.81 -6.75
C TRP A 58 0.52 -47.73 -7.81
N LEU A 59 0.21 -48.01 -9.08
CA LEU A 59 0.35 -47.03 -10.17
C LEU A 59 -0.56 -45.81 -9.98
N GLN A 60 -1.80 -46.01 -9.55
CA GLN A 60 -2.73 -44.92 -9.24
C GLN A 60 -2.24 -44.06 -8.07
N ASN A 61 -1.72 -44.68 -7.01
CA ASN A 61 -1.15 -43.95 -5.88
C ASN A 61 0.12 -43.18 -6.28
N ALA A 62 0.99 -43.78 -7.09
CA ALA A 62 2.16 -43.10 -7.64
C ALA A 62 1.75 -41.90 -8.52
N GLN A 63 0.76 -42.07 -9.39
CA GLN A 63 0.19 -40.98 -10.20
C GLN A 63 -0.37 -39.87 -9.32
N LYS A 64 -1.15 -40.21 -8.29
CA LYS A 64 -1.73 -39.23 -7.35
C LYS A 64 -0.65 -38.47 -6.57
N GLN A 65 0.44 -39.13 -6.19
CA GLN A 65 1.58 -38.47 -5.56
C GLN A 65 2.27 -37.49 -6.49
N VAL A 66 2.51 -37.89 -7.75
CA VAL A 66 3.08 -37.00 -8.78
C VAL A 66 2.16 -35.80 -9.03
N GLU A 67 0.85 -36.02 -9.12
CA GLU A 67 -0.15 -34.96 -9.29
C GLU A 67 -0.17 -34.00 -8.09
N ASN A 68 -0.08 -34.52 -6.86
CA ASN A 68 0.00 -33.69 -5.66
C ASN A 68 1.27 -32.85 -5.62
N VAL A 69 2.42 -33.44 -5.96
CA VAL A 69 3.70 -32.71 -6.03
C VAL A 69 3.65 -31.65 -7.12
N LEU A 70 3.16 -31.98 -8.32
CA LEU A 70 3.02 -31.02 -9.41
C LEU A 70 2.07 -29.89 -9.05
N SER A 71 0.94 -30.21 -8.43
CA SER A 71 -0.04 -29.21 -7.98
C SER A 71 0.59 -28.29 -6.92
N LYS A 72 1.33 -28.86 -5.96
CA LYS A 72 2.05 -28.08 -4.95
C LYS A 72 3.11 -27.17 -5.59
N LEU A 73 3.95 -27.69 -6.48
CA LEU A 73 4.96 -26.90 -7.19
C LEU A 73 4.34 -25.75 -7.99
N LYS A 74 3.21 -26.01 -8.68
CA LYS A 74 2.47 -24.96 -9.39
C LYS A 74 1.92 -23.90 -8.43
N LEU A 75 1.38 -24.30 -7.29
CA LEU A 75 0.88 -23.36 -6.28
C LEU A 75 2.02 -22.53 -5.68
N ASP A 76 3.17 -23.14 -5.40
CA ASP A 76 4.37 -22.47 -4.90
C ASP A 76 4.87 -21.45 -5.95
N GLU A 77 4.92 -21.83 -7.23
CA GLU A 77 5.31 -20.93 -8.33
C GLU A 77 4.33 -19.75 -8.50
N ILE A 78 3.02 -20.01 -8.43
CA ILE A 78 1.99 -18.95 -8.46
C ILE A 78 2.15 -18.03 -7.25
N SER A 79 2.43 -18.58 -6.07
CA SER A 79 2.64 -17.81 -4.84
C SER A 79 3.86 -16.90 -4.96
N ASP A 80 5.01 -17.46 -5.37
CA ASP A 80 6.26 -16.75 -5.58
C ASP A 80 6.11 -15.64 -6.62
N TRP A 81 5.44 -15.94 -7.75
CA TRP A 81 5.16 -14.94 -8.78
C TRP A 81 4.24 -13.84 -8.26
N THR A 82 3.20 -14.18 -7.51
CA THR A 82 2.28 -13.20 -6.90
C THR A 82 3.01 -12.31 -5.89
N GLN A 83 3.92 -12.87 -5.10
CA GLN A 83 4.74 -12.11 -4.15
C GLN A 83 5.71 -11.17 -4.87
N LYS A 84 6.38 -11.65 -5.92
CA LYS A 84 7.26 -10.81 -6.76
C LYS A 84 6.49 -9.66 -7.41
N GLN A 85 5.30 -9.94 -7.94
CA GLN A 85 4.41 -8.89 -8.49
C GLN A 85 4.04 -7.88 -7.42
N LYS A 86 3.62 -8.32 -6.23
CA LYS A 86 3.28 -7.43 -5.11
C LYS A 86 4.45 -6.52 -4.73
N GLU A 87 5.67 -7.05 -4.63
CA GLU A 87 6.85 -6.25 -4.28
C GLU A 87 7.23 -5.29 -5.40
N LEU A 88 7.14 -5.72 -6.67
CA LEU A 88 7.39 -4.84 -7.82
C LEU A 88 6.41 -3.66 -7.85
N TYR A 89 5.11 -3.92 -7.71
CA TYR A 89 4.10 -2.86 -7.65
C TYR A 89 4.31 -1.94 -6.46
N LYS A 90 4.63 -2.50 -5.29
CA LYS A 90 4.94 -1.71 -4.10
C LYS A 90 6.13 -0.78 -4.34
N SER A 91 7.23 -1.29 -4.90
CA SER A 91 8.42 -0.48 -5.25
C SER A 91 8.05 0.62 -6.24
N TYR A 92 7.31 0.27 -7.30
CA TYR A 92 6.85 1.21 -8.32
C TYR A 92 6.02 2.36 -7.71
N TYR A 93 5.04 2.04 -6.86
CA TYR A 93 4.21 3.07 -6.21
C TYR A 93 5.00 3.90 -5.20
N GLN A 94 5.99 3.31 -4.52
CA GLN A 94 6.88 4.05 -3.62
C GLN A 94 7.75 5.05 -4.40
N GLU A 95 8.32 4.65 -5.52
CA GLU A 95 9.08 5.55 -6.40
C GLU A 95 8.21 6.67 -6.96
N LEU A 96 7.00 6.34 -7.43
CA LEU A 96 6.05 7.34 -7.93
C LEU A 96 5.67 8.36 -6.84
N ALA A 97 5.43 7.89 -5.61
CA ALA A 97 5.16 8.77 -4.47
C ALA A 97 6.34 9.71 -4.17
N LYS A 98 7.57 9.20 -4.23
CA LYS A 98 8.79 9.98 -4.04
C LYS A 98 8.98 11.05 -5.12
N VAL A 99 8.76 10.71 -6.39
CA VAL A 99 8.82 11.70 -7.49
C VAL A 99 7.73 12.77 -7.30
N LYS A 100 6.52 12.36 -6.94
CA LYS A 100 5.42 13.28 -6.67
C LYS A 100 5.76 14.25 -5.54
N SER A 101 6.34 13.78 -4.43
CA SER A 101 6.70 14.64 -3.31
C SER A 101 7.79 15.66 -3.69
N VAL A 102 8.82 15.24 -4.43
CA VAL A 102 9.85 16.14 -4.97
C VAL A 102 9.26 17.25 -5.84
N ILE A 103 8.31 16.94 -6.73
CA ILE A 103 7.64 17.94 -7.58
C ILE A 103 6.89 18.96 -6.73
N ILE A 104 6.15 18.51 -5.71
CA ILE A 104 5.42 19.38 -4.78
C ILE A 104 6.39 20.31 -4.04
N TYR A 105 7.51 19.77 -3.53
CA TYR A 105 8.52 20.58 -2.84
C TYR A 105 9.11 21.63 -3.76
N TYR A 106 9.49 21.26 -4.98
CA TYR A 106 10.04 22.21 -5.95
C TYR A 106 9.05 23.33 -6.26
N GLN A 107 7.77 23.01 -6.48
CA GLN A 107 6.75 24.02 -6.73
C GLN A 107 6.63 24.99 -5.55
N ARG A 108 6.55 24.48 -4.32
CA ARG A 108 6.41 25.30 -3.11
C ARG A 108 7.63 26.20 -2.92
N ILE A 109 8.83 25.66 -3.11
CA ILE A 109 10.08 26.42 -2.98
C ILE A 109 10.15 27.53 -4.03
N ARG A 110 9.76 27.25 -5.28
CA ARG A 110 9.67 28.27 -6.32
C ARG A 110 8.72 29.41 -5.95
N GLU A 111 7.58 29.10 -5.34
CA GLU A 111 6.63 30.13 -4.85
C GLU A 111 7.24 30.98 -3.74
N ILE A 112 7.95 30.35 -2.79
CA ILE A 112 8.65 31.03 -1.71
C ILE A 112 9.78 31.93 -2.26
N THR A 113 10.61 31.41 -3.18
CA THR A 113 11.67 32.20 -3.82
C THR A 113 11.10 33.41 -4.55
N LYS A 114 9.97 33.24 -5.26
CA LYS A 114 9.29 34.38 -5.90
C LYS A 114 8.86 35.43 -4.87
N LYS A 115 8.31 35.00 -3.73
CA LYS A 115 7.92 35.90 -2.64
C LYS A 115 9.14 36.63 -2.05
N GLN A 116 10.26 35.92 -1.84
CA GLN A 116 11.52 36.51 -1.39
C GLN A 116 12.01 37.61 -2.36
N THR A 117 11.99 37.34 -3.67
CA THR A 117 12.34 38.34 -4.68
C THR A 117 11.43 39.57 -4.59
N THR A 118 10.12 39.37 -4.44
CA THR A 118 9.18 40.48 -4.28
C THR A 118 9.45 41.28 -3.01
N LEU A 119 9.80 40.62 -1.89
CA LEU A 119 10.17 41.30 -0.64
C LEU A 119 11.38 42.23 -0.85
N VAL A 120 12.44 41.72 -1.49
CA VAL A 120 13.64 42.53 -1.79
C VAL A 120 13.32 43.70 -2.72
N GLN A 121 12.49 43.48 -3.74
CA GLN A 121 12.07 44.57 -4.65
C GLN A 121 11.26 45.66 -3.95
N GLU A 122 10.34 45.27 -3.05
CA GLU A 122 9.56 46.23 -2.25
C GLU A 122 10.45 47.00 -1.28
N TYR A 123 11.44 46.33 -0.67
CA TYR A 123 12.48 46.99 0.13
C TYR A 123 13.23 48.03 -0.70
N GLU A 124 13.84 47.63 -1.83
CA GLU A 124 14.65 48.51 -2.66
C GLU A 124 13.85 49.73 -3.12
N ARG A 125 12.61 49.51 -3.57
CA ARG A 125 11.70 50.57 -3.97
C ARG A 125 11.42 51.55 -2.81
N ALA A 126 11.00 51.04 -1.66
CA ALA A 126 10.65 51.88 -0.52
C ALA A 126 11.86 52.63 0.03
N TRP A 127 13.00 51.96 0.15
CA TRP A 127 14.25 52.54 0.65
C TRP A 127 14.75 53.70 -0.22
N ASN A 128 14.68 53.54 -1.55
CA ASN A 128 15.07 54.59 -2.48
C ASN A 128 14.21 55.85 -2.34
N LEU A 129 12.90 55.70 -2.07
CA LEU A 129 12.00 56.82 -1.84
C LEU A 129 12.24 57.46 -0.46
N LEU A 130 12.32 56.66 0.60
CA LEU A 130 12.47 57.16 1.96
C LEU A 130 13.78 57.94 2.16
N ARG A 131 14.89 57.50 1.56
CA ARG A 131 16.17 58.23 1.63
C ARG A 131 16.16 59.60 0.93
N GLN A 132 15.25 59.80 -0.02
CA GLN A 132 15.13 61.06 -0.76
C GLN A 132 14.07 61.98 -0.16
N ASP A 133 13.30 61.48 0.81
CA ASP A 133 12.25 62.24 1.45
C ASP A 133 12.82 63.19 2.52
N PHE A 134 12.65 64.49 2.27
CA PHE A 134 13.14 65.58 3.12
C PHE A 134 12.38 65.71 4.45
N HIS A 135 11.25 65.02 4.64
CA HIS A 135 10.50 65.02 5.89
C HIS A 135 11.20 64.20 7.00
N PHE A 136 12.19 63.37 6.67
CA PHE A 136 12.92 62.55 7.64
C PHE A 136 14.28 63.13 7.99
N LYS A 137 14.64 63.01 9.26
CA LYS A 137 15.99 63.32 9.75
C LYS A 137 16.91 62.13 9.49
N GLU A 138 18.20 62.43 9.37
CA GLU A 138 19.27 61.45 9.16
C GLU A 138 19.25 60.33 10.22
N ASP A 139 18.96 60.66 11.49
CA ASP A 139 18.84 59.67 12.58
C ASP A 139 17.64 58.73 12.39
N GLU A 140 16.55 59.21 11.80
CA GLU A 140 15.34 58.43 11.51
C GLU A 140 15.57 57.49 10.33
N ILE A 141 16.26 57.97 9.29
CA ILE A 141 16.69 57.13 8.16
C ILE A 141 17.58 55.98 8.65
N ARG A 142 18.55 56.25 9.54
CA ARG A 142 19.37 55.18 10.15
C ARG A 142 18.56 54.21 11.01
N TYR A 143 17.48 54.66 11.64
CA TYR A 143 16.57 53.75 12.34
C TYR A 143 15.82 52.84 11.36
N MET A 144 15.28 53.41 10.27
CA MET A 144 14.60 52.64 9.22
C MET A 144 15.52 51.61 8.59
N GLU A 145 16.78 51.97 8.32
CA GLU A 145 17.80 51.04 7.81
C GLU A 145 17.95 49.81 8.72
N ARG A 146 18.05 50.02 10.04
CA ARG A 146 18.15 48.91 11.01
C ARG A 146 16.92 48.01 10.99
N VAL A 147 15.73 48.59 10.88
CA VAL A 147 14.49 47.82 10.80
C VAL A 147 14.45 46.99 9.51
N TYR A 148 14.79 47.58 8.36
CA TYR A 148 14.86 46.86 7.10
C TYR A 148 15.88 45.73 7.12
N ASN A 149 17.09 45.99 7.64
CA ASN A 149 18.11 44.96 7.76
C ASN A 149 17.63 43.79 8.64
N GLY A 150 16.96 44.08 9.76
CA GLY A 150 16.38 43.04 10.62
C GLY A 150 15.36 42.17 9.88
N ILE A 151 14.44 42.78 9.11
CA ILE A 151 13.43 42.04 8.34
C ILE A 151 14.09 41.19 7.24
N LEU A 152 15.07 41.75 6.52
CA LEU A 152 15.79 41.06 5.46
C LEU A 152 16.63 39.89 6.01
N GLU A 153 17.31 40.09 7.13
CA GLU A 153 18.09 39.05 7.80
C GLU A 153 17.21 37.89 8.27
N GLU A 154 16.07 38.17 8.91
CA GLU A 154 15.11 37.12 9.30
C GLU A 154 14.58 36.37 8.08
N SER A 155 14.25 37.09 7.01
CA SER A 155 13.80 36.48 5.76
C SER A 155 14.84 35.56 5.12
N VAL A 156 16.14 35.90 5.22
CA VAL A 156 17.25 35.05 4.76
C VAL A 156 17.40 33.81 5.64
N LYS A 157 17.33 33.95 6.98
CA LYS A 157 17.39 32.80 7.90
C LYS A 157 16.27 31.79 7.61
N ASN A 158 15.08 32.27 7.26
CA ASN A 158 13.96 31.40 6.89
C ASN A 158 14.23 30.65 5.57
N MET A 159 14.94 31.28 4.62
CA MET A 159 15.40 30.62 3.39
C MET A 159 16.48 29.56 3.67
N ASP A 160 17.40 29.82 4.60
CA ASP A 160 18.43 28.86 4.99
C ASP A 160 17.84 27.57 5.58
N GLN A 161 16.74 27.67 6.34
CA GLN A 161 16.01 26.50 6.82
C GLN A 161 15.47 25.65 5.66
N ILE A 162 15.01 26.28 4.57
CA ILE A 162 14.54 25.58 3.37
C ILE A 162 15.69 24.90 2.64
N PHE A 163 16.86 25.55 2.54
CA PHE A 163 18.04 24.95 1.93
C PHE A 163 18.55 23.73 2.70
N LEU A 164 18.58 23.80 4.04
CA LEU A 164 18.98 22.66 4.87
C LEU A 164 18.14 21.40 4.56
N ILE A 165 16.84 21.58 4.37
CA ILE A 165 15.90 20.50 4.05
C ILE A 165 16.15 19.91 2.66
N LEU A 166 16.51 20.78 1.69
CA LEU A 166 16.87 20.35 0.35
C LEU A 166 18.17 19.55 0.34
N GLU A 167 19.17 19.94 1.13
CA GLU A 167 20.41 19.19 1.25
C GLU A 167 20.20 17.87 2.00
N SER A 168 19.27 17.85 2.96
CA SER A 168 18.98 16.70 3.81
C SER A 168 18.10 15.62 3.16
N PHE A 169 17.96 15.57 1.82
CA PHE A 169 17.32 14.42 1.14
C PHE A 169 18.00 13.06 1.45
N THR A 170 19.12 13.09 2.17
CA THR A 170 19.87 11.98 2.75
C THR A 170 19.40 11.50 4.12
N THR A 171 18.52 12.22 4.83
CA THR A 171 18.07 11.89 6.21
C THR A 171 16.68 11.25 6.27
N GLU A 172 16.46 10.37 7.24
CA GLU A 172 15.26 9.55 7.49
C GLU A 172 13.96 10.33 7.84
N MET A 173 13.84 11.59 7.41
CA MET A 173 12.66 12.41 7.66
C MET A 173 11.50 12.01 6.73
N SER A 174 10.29 11.91 7.30
CA SER A 174 9.07 11.65 6.53
C SER A 174 8.69 12.83 5.63
N ASP A 175 8.06 12.52 4.51
CA ASP A 175 7.61 13.54 3.54
C ASP A 175 6.64 14.57 4.12
N LEU A 176 5.84 14.16 5.11
CA LEU A 176 4.96 15.05 5.85
C LEU A 176 5.75 16.05 6.69
N LYS A 177 6.76 15.58 7.44
CA LYS A 177 7.57 16.46 8.29
C LYS A 177 8.36 17.45 7.45
N ARG A 178 8.85 17.00 6.28
CA ARG A 178 9.51 17.88 5.30
C ARG A 178 8.59 19.02 4.85
N LEU A 179 7.36 18.67 4.47
CA LEU A 179 6.38 19.65 4.01
C LEU A 179 5.98 20.63 5.13
N GLU A 180 5.86 20.15 6.37
CA GLU A 180 5.57 20.98 7.53
C GLU A 180 6.64 22.07 7.73
N ILE A 181 7.92 21.71 7.65
CA ILE A 181 9.00 22.69 7.83
C ILE A 181 9.03 23.69 6.65
N ILE A 182 8.86 23.22 5.41
CA ILE A 182 8.76 24.11 4.24
C ILE A 182 7.59 25.08 4.38
N ASN A 183 6.44 24.61 4.85
CA ASN A 183 5.27 25.47 5.07
C ASN A 183 5.52 26.47 6.19
N LYS A 184 6.14 26.05 7.29
CA LYS A 184 6.49 26.95 8.39
C LYS A 184 7.42 28.08 7.92
N ALA A 185 8.52 27.73 7.26
CA ALA A 185 9.47 28.72 6.74
C ALA A 185 8.81 29.63 5.68
N SER A 186 7.90 29.08 4.87
CA SER A 186 7.06 29.86 3.97
C SER A 186 6.26 30.90 4.75
N ASP A 187 5.49 30.49 5.76
CA ASP A 187 4.61 31.37 6.51
C ASP A 187 5.40 32.50 7.22
N GLU A 188 6.62 32.20 7.70
CA GLU A 188 7.52 33.19 8.28
C GLU A 188 8.00 34.24 7.23
N ILE A 189 8.34 33.82 6.01
CA ILE A 189 8.67 34.73 4.90
C ILE A 189 7.47 35.61 4.50
N TYR A 190 6.25 35.06 4.53
CA TYR A 190 5.04 35.86 4.31
C TYR A 190 4.85 36.90 5.42
N SER A 191 5.08 36.54 6.67
CA SER A 191 5.06 37.49 7.79
C SER A 191 6.09 38.61 7.59
N ASN A 192 7.33 38.29 7.21
CA ASN A 192 8.36 39.30 6.97
C ASN A 192 7.97 40.26 5.83
N TYR A 193 7.33 39.74 4.78
CA TYR A 193 6.81 40.57 3.69
C TYR A 193 5.70 41.52 4.17
N ASP A 194 4.78 41.03 5.00
CA ASP A 194 3.70 41.83 5.54
C ASP A 194 4.21 42.89 6.53
N ASP A 195 5.18 42.53 7.38
CA ASP A 195 5.87 43.46 8.28
C ASP A 195 6.57 44.58 7.50
N LEU A 196 7.27 44.23 6.41
CA LEU A 196 7.91 45.21 5.53
C LEU A 196 6.89 46.15 4.92
N LYS A 197 5.78 45.62 4.39
CA LYS A 197 4.72 46.44 3.81
C LYS A 197 4.08 47.37 4.83
N LEU A 198 3.81 46.86 6.03
CA LEU A 198 3.24 47.64 7.12
C LEU A 198 4.19 48.77 7.51
N PHE A 199 5.48 48.47 7.66
CA PHE A 199 6.50 49.47 7.97
C PHE A 199 6.59 50.54 6.87
N ASN A 200 6.58 50.14 5.60
CA ASN A 200 6.55 51.08 4.47
C ASN A 200 5.33 52.02 4.56
N GLN A 201 4.14 51.48 4.80
CA GLN A 201 2.90 52.24 4.92
C GLN A 201 2.95 53.23 6.10
N GLN A 202 3.50 52.80 7.24
CA GLN A 202 3.66 53.66 8.42
C GLN A 202 4.59 54.84 8.13
N ASN A 203 5.72 54.61 7.45
CA ASN A 203 6.64 55.68 7.09
C ASN A 203 6.03 56.64 6.07
N ILE A 204 5.35 56.14 5.05
CA ILE A 204 4.63 56.97 4.07
C ILE A 204 3.58 57.85 4.77
N MET A 205 2.80 57.28 5.69
CA MET A 205 1.81 58.02 6.47
C MET A 205 2.47 59.10 7.34
N LEU A 206 3.60 58.78 7.98
CA LEU A 206 4.34 59.72 8.80
C LEU A 206 4.89 60.90 7.97
N SER A 207 5.38 60.63 6.76
CA SER A 207 5.78 61.67 5.81
C SER A 207 4.62 62.59 5.44
N LEU A 208 3.47 62.02 5.06
CA LEU A 208 2.26 62.78 4.75
C LEU A 208 1.76 63.63 5.92
N GLN A 209 1.89 63.15 7.15
CA GLN A 209 1.54 63.91 8.36
C GLN A 209 2.49 65.07 8.65
N ARG A 210 3.73 65.02 8.14
CA ARG A 210 4.74 66.08 8.31
C ARG A 210 4.63 67.17 7.25
N ALA A 211 3.98 66.90 6.12
CA ALA A 211 3.66 67.90 5.12
C ALA A 211 2.74 68.98 5.72
N LYS A 212 3.11 70.25 5.55
CA LYS A 212 2.48 71.40 6.23
C LYS A 212 1.42 72.09 5.40
N THR A 213 1.45 71.91 4.09
CA THR A 213 0.51 72.57 3.16
C THR A 213 -0.18 71.55 2.26
N GLU A 214 -1.36 71.90 1.75
CA GLU A 214 -2.08 71.05 0.80
C GLU A 214 -1.26 70.77 -0.47
N SER A 215 -0.48 71.76 -0.96
CA SER A 215 0.43 71.56 -2.08
C SER A 215 1.52 70.53 -1.76
N GLU A 216 2.11 70.59 -0.57
CA GLU A 216 3.15 69.66 -0.11
C GLU A 216 2.59 68.26 0.11
N VAL A 217 1.36 68.14 0.63
CA VAL A 217 0.64 66.86 0.73
C VAL A 217 0.46 66.24 -0.66
N ASN A 218 0.00 67.03 -1.65
CA ASN A 218 -0.20 66.54 -3.01
C ASN A 218 1.12 66.15 -3.69
N GLN A 219 2.19 66.91 -3.48
CA GLN A 219 3.54 66.56 -3.97
C GLN A 219 4.04 65.26 -3.33
N THR A 220 3.85 65.10 -2.02
CA THR A 220 4.26 63.91 -1.27
C THR A 220 3.49 62.67 -1.74
N LYS A 221 2.17 62.79 -1.97
CA LYS A 221 1.36 61.70 -2.56
C LYS A 221 1.88 61.29 -3.93
N GLN A 222 2.16 62.26 -4.82
CA GLN A 222 2.72 61.99 -6.14
C GLN A 222 4.10 61.33 -6.06
N PHE A 223 4.97 61.79 -5.15
CA PHE A 223 6.29 61.23 -4.92
C PHE A 223 6.24 59.74 -4.52
N TYR A 224 5.31 59.36 -3.65
CA TYR A 224 5.10 57.97 -3.25
C TYR A 224 4.23 57.15 -4.23
N GLY A 225 3.69 57.77 -5.28
CA GLY A 225 2.80 57.13 -6.25
C GLY A 225 1.42 56.76 -5.67
N ILE A 226 0.93 57.55 -4.72
CA ILE A 226 -0.40 57.41 -4.11
C ILE A 226 -1.39 58.31 -4.88
N PRO A 227 -2.55 57.78 -5.31
CA PRO A 227 -3.57 58.58 -5.98
C PRO A 227 -4.22 59.65 -5.08
#